data_AF-A0A2K3MBT0-F1
#
_entry.id   AF-A0A2K3MBT0-F1
#
_cell.length_a   1.000
_cell.length_b   1.000
_cell.length_c   1.000
_cell.angle_alpha   90.00
_cell.angle_beta   90.00
_cell.angle_gamma   90.00
#
_symmetry.space_group_name_H-M   'P 1'
#
loop_
_entity.id
_entity.type
_entity.pdbx_description
1 polymer ?
#
loop_
_entity_poly.entity_id
_entity_poly.type
_entity_poly.pdbx_seq_one_letter_code
_entity_poly.pdbx_strand_id
1 'polypeptide(L)'
;GWCQFNQVLNIELSQVIEACKFLDEAWNPKFLVIVAQKNHHTKFFQPGSPDNVPPGTVVDNKICHPRNYDFYLCAHAGMIGTSRPTHYNVLLDEIGFPQMIYKSLCTHFLMLSNNNICCMSNSYQRSTTAISVVAPICYAHLAASEVGQFMKFED
;
A
#
# COMPACT_ATOMS: atom_id res chain seq x y z
N GLY A 1 11.33 -0.52 7.98
CA GLY A 1 10.63 -1.40 8.96
C GLY A 1 9.85 -0.55 9.96
N TRP A 2 9.08 -1.14 10.87
CA TRP A 2 8.23 -0.39 11.83
C TRP A 2 9.01 0.65 12.67
N CYS A 3 10.27 0.34 13.02
CA CYS A 3 11.17 1.27 13.71
C CYS A 3 11.48 2.56 12.94
N GLN A 4 11.19 2.63 11.65
CA GLN A 4 11.45 3.79 10.79
C GLN A 4 10.20 4.64 10.52
N PHE A 5 9.03 4.30 11.07
CA PHE A 5 7.81 5.08 10.82
C PHE A 5 7.93 6.53 11.28
N ASN A 6 8.58 6.78 12.42
CA ASN A 6 8.86 8.15 12.87
C ASN A 6 9.80 8.89 11.91
N GLN A 7 10.74 8.18 11.27
CA GLN A 7 11.64 8.79 10.29
C GLN A 7 10.88 9.22 9.03
N VAL A 8 9.94 8.39 8.55
CA VAL A 8 9.07 8.73 7.41
C VAL A 8 8.29 10.01 7.70
N LEU A 9 7.68 10.10 8.89
CA LEU A 9 6.91 11.28 9.27
C LEU A 9 7.77 12.54 9.49
N ASN A 10 8.91 12.40 10.17
CA ASN A 10 9.71 13.57 10.56
C ASN A 10 10.63 14.06 9.46
N ILE A 11 11.03 13.19 8.52
CA ILE A 11 11.99 13.53 7.47
C ILE A 11 11.29 13.57 6.11
N GLU A 12 10.75 12.44 5.65
CA GLU A 12 10.21 12.35 4.28
C GLU A 12 9.01 13.27 4.09
N LEU A 13 8.04 13.23 5.00
CA LEU A 13 6.88 14.13 4.92
C LEU A 13 7.29 15.60 5.05
N SER A 14 8.25 15.93 5.92
CA SER A 14 8.75 17.30 6.06
C SER A 14 9.34 17.82 4.74
N GLN A 15 10.10 16.99 4.03
CA GLN A 15 10.68 17.33 2.72
C GLN A 15 9.59 17.52 1.66
N VAL A 16 8.53 16.72 1.68
CA VAL A 16 7.39 16.89 0.77
C VAL A 16 6.66 18.21 1.05
N ILE A 17 6.43 18.55 2.32
CA ILE A 17 5.81 19.83 2.71
C ILE A 17 6.68 21.02 2.26
N GLU A 18 8.00 20.92 2.43
CA GLU A 18 8.94 21.95 1.98
C GLU A 18 8.91 22.11 0.46
N ALA A 19 8.84 21.02 -0.30
CA ALA A 19 8.69 21.06 -1.75
C ALA A 19 7.37 21.70 -2.21
N CYS A 20 6.26 21.45 -1.50
CA CYS A 20 4.99 22.14 -1.75
C CYS A 20 5.12 23.65 -1.56
N LYS A 21 5.73 24.08 -0.44
CA LYS A 21 5.95 25.50 -0.14
C LYS A 21 6.91 26.20 -1.11
N PHE A 22 7.90 25.46 -1.61
CA PHE A 22 8.81 25.96 -2.62
C PHE A 22 8.09 26.29 -3.94
N LEU A 23 7.07 25.50 -4.31
CA LEU A 23 6.25 25.75 -5.50
C LEU A 23 5.29 26.92 -5.30
N ASP A 24 4.64 26.99 -4.13
CA ASP A 24 3.76 28.08 -3.73
C ASP A 24 3.75 28.21 -2.21
N GLU A 25 4.22 29.35 -1.68
CA GLU A 25 4.33 29.60 -0.25
C GLU A 25 2.98 29.56 0.48
N ALA A 26 1.89 29.88 -0.23
CA ALA A 26 0.54 29.82 0.32
C ALA A 26 -0.08 28.41 0.23
N TRP A 27 0.54 27.48 -0.48
CA TRP A 27 -0.02 26.15 -0.68
C TRP A 27 0.18 25.26 0.55
N ASN A 28 -0.93 24.92 1.19
CA ASN A 28 -0.96 24.06 2.37
C ASN A 28 -1.91 22.86 2.18
N PRO A 29 -1.50 21.85 1.38
CA PRO A 29 -2.32 20.66 1.16
C PRO A 29 -2.39 19.79 2.41
N LYS A 30 -3.46 18.99 2.51
CA LYS A 30 -3.59 17.95 3.53
C LYS A 30 -2.93 16.67 3.08
N PHE A 31 -2.31 15.95 4.01
CA PHE A 31 -1.59 14.71 3.72
C PHE A 31 -2.29 13.47 4.31
N LEU A 32 -2.17 12.38 3.56
CA LEU A 32 -2.48 11.02 4.00
C LEU A 32 -1.25 10.15 3.72
N VAL A 33 -0.63 9.64 4.78
CA VAL A 33 0.60 8.84 4.69
C VAL A 33 0.27 7.40 5.05
N ILE A 34 0.42 6.50 4.07
CA ILE A 34 0.19 5.07 4.23
C ILE A 34 1.45 4.31 3.83
N VAL A 35 1.96 3.48 4.72
CA VAL A 35 3.11 2.60 4.46
C VAL A 35 2.62 1.20 4.15
N ALA A 36 2.98 0.68 2.97
CA ALA A 36 2.73 -0.70 2.57
C ALA A 36 3.95 -1.58 2.85
N GLN A 37 3.76 -2.67 3.58
CA GLN A 37 4.79 -3.64 3.92
C GLN A 37 4.40 -5.00 3.34
N LYS A 38 5.10 -5.42 2.29
CA LYS A 38 4.91 -6.75 1.65
C LYS A 38 5.76 -7.84 2.30
N ASN A 39 6.90 -7.45 2.88
CA ASN A 39 7.88 -8.38 3.46
C ASN A 39 7.70 -8.41 4.98
N HIS A 40 6.85 -9.31 5.45
CA HIS A 40 6.63 -9.61 6.86
C HIS A 40 6.35 -11.10 7.09
N HIS A 41 6.24 -11.52 8.35
CA HIS A 41 6.05 -12.92 8.72
C HIS A 41 4.58 -13.37 8.84
N THR A 42 3.63 -12.44 8.85
CA THR A 42 2.18 -12.74 8.93
C THR A 42 1.67 -13.44 7.67
N LYS A 43 0.87 -14.50 7.84
CA LYS A 43 0.21 -15.28 6.78
C LYS A 43 -1.22 -15.59 7.21
N PHE A 44 -2.16 -15.66 6.25
CA PHE A 44 -3.55 -16.04 6.50
C PHE A 44 -3.93 -17.31 5.77
N PHE A 45 -4.78 -18.12 6.41
CA PHE A 45 -5.24 -19.41 5.91
C PHE A 45 -6.74 -19.52 6.10
N GLN A 46 -7.41 -20.28 5.24
CA GLN A 46 -8.82 -20.59 5.40
C GLN A 46 -9.00 -21.69 6.47
N PRO A 47 -9.97 -21.57 7.39
CA PRO A 47 -10.23 -22.61 8.38
C PRO A 47 -10.57 -23.95 7.73
N GLY A 48 -9.82 -25.01 8.06
CA GLY A 48 -10.08 -26.36 7.55
C GLY A 48 -9.72 -26.59 6.08
N SER A 49 -9.03 -25.64 5.42
CA SER A 49 -8.55 -25.80 4.05
C SER A 49 -7.04 -25.52 3.97
N PRO A 50 -6.29 -26.24 3.11
CA PRO A 50 -4.90 -25.92 2.80
C PRO A 50 -4.75 -24.68 1.90
N ASP A 51 -5.85 -24.12 1.42
CA ASP A 51 -5.85 -23.03 0.44
C ASP A 51 -5.51 -21.67 1.07
N ASN A 52 -4.97 -20.79 0.21
CA ASN A 52 -4.80 -19.39 0.54
C ASN A 52 -6.15 -18.70 0.76
N VAL A 53 -6.16 -17.61 1.53
CA VAL A 53 -7.34 -16.75 1.62
C VAL A 53 -7.71 -16.17 0.25
N PRO A 54 -9.00 -15.92 -0.03
CA PRO A 54 -9.44 -15.37 -1.30
C PRO A 54 -8.82 -13.98 -1.58
N PRO A 55 -8.60 -13.62 -2.85
CA PRO A 55 -8.27 -12.25 -3.23
C PRO A 55 -9.34 -11.26 -2.73
N GLY A 56 -8.92 -10.08 -2.32
CA GLY A 56 -9.78 -9.07 -1.69
C GLY A 56 -9.97 -9.26 -0.19
N THR A 57 -9.40 -10.31 0.43
CA THR A 57 -9.49 -10.50 1.89
C THR A 57 -8.80 -9.36 2.63
N VAL A 58 -9.55 -8.71 3.53
CA VAL A 58 -9.06 -7.66 4.43
C VAL A 58 -9.11 -8.17 5.86
N VAL A 59 -8.03 -7.96 6.62
CA VAL A 59 -7.96 -8.25 8.06
C VAL A 59 -7.54 -6.98 8.79
N ASP A 60 -8.43 -6.44 9.61
CA ASP A 60 -8.28 -5.15 10.30
C ASP A 60 -8.52 -5.25 11.82
N ASN A 61 -8.72 -6.47 12.32
CA ASN A 61 -9.11 -6.72 13.70
C ASN A 61 -8.22 -7.79 14.35
N LYS A 62 -8.19 -7.79 15.69
CA LYS A 62 -7.49 -8.74 16.59
C LYS A 62 -5.95 -8.79 16.52
N ILE A 63 -5.38 -8.68 15.33
CA ILE A 63 -3.92 -8.78 15.09
C ILE A 63 -3.30 -7.44 14.65
N CYS A 64 -4.14 -6.43 14.41
CA CYS A 64 -3.74 -5.07 14.10
C CYS A 64 -3.33 -4.31 15.36
N HIS A 65 -2.63 -3.19 15.17
CA HIS A 65 -2.16 -2.34 16.25
C HIS A 65 -3.34 -1.77 17.05
N PRO A 66 -3.31 -1.79 18.39
CA PRO A 66 -4.46 -1.41 19.21
C PRO A 66 -4.79 0.09 19.18
N ARG A 67 -3.85 0.94 18.75
CA ARG A 67 -4.00 2.41 18.75
C ARG A 67 -3.87 3.06 17.38
N ASN A 68 -3.17 2.41 16.47
CA ASN A 68 -2.87 2.97 15.16
C ASN A 68 -3.74 2.23 14.16
N TYR A 69 -4.16 2.90 13.11
CA TYR A 69 -4.98 2.25 12.11
C TYR A 69 -4.10 1.51 11.09
N ASP A 70 -4.17 0.19 11.13
CA ASP A 70 -3.48 -0.71 10.20
C ASP A 70 -4.37 -1.88 9.81
N PHE A 71 -4.09 -2.45 8.64
CA PHE A 71 -4.82 -3.59 8.12
C PHE A 71 -3.98 -4.40 7.14
N TYR A 72 -4.31 -5.66 7.00
CA TYR A 72 -3.75 -6.52 5.97
C TYR A 72 -4.72 -6.65 4.79
N LEU A 73 -4.18 -6.65 3.57
CA LEU A 73 -4.94 -6.87 2.34
C LEU A 73 -4.27 -7.97 1.49
N CYS A 74 -5.00 -9.03 1.23
CA CYS A 74 -4.63 -10.03 0.22
C CYS A 74 -5.21 -9.62 -1.13
N ALA A 75 -4.49 -8.80 -1.90
CA ALA A 75 -5.03 -8.20 -3.13
C ALA A 75 -5.17 -9.19 -4.32
N HIS A 76 -4.45 -10.30 -4.32
CA HIS A 76 -4.37 -11.22 -5.46
C HIS A 76 -4.26 -12.67 -4.97
N ALA A 77 -4.59 -13.62 -5.85
CA ALA A 77 -4.44 -15.03 -5.54
C ALA A 77 -2.96 -15.41 -5.65
N GLY A 78 -2.39 -15.97 -4.59
CA GLY A 78 -1.07 -16.59 -4.67
C GLY A 78 -1.15 -17.85 -5.51
N MET A 79 -0.57 -17.81 -6.71
CA MET A 79 -0.55 -18.95 -7.63
C MET A 79 0.28 -20.13 -7.12
N ILE A 80 1.34 -19.87 -6.35
CA ILE A 80 2.25 -20.88 -5.83
C ILE A 80 2.59 -20.56 -4.37
N GLY A 81 2.49 -21.57 -3.51
CA GLY A 81 2.81 -21.47 -2.09
C GLY A 81 1.82 -20.61 -1.30
N THR A 82 2.23 -20.13 -0.12
CA THR A 82 1.36 -19.30 0.73
C THR A 82 1.39 -17.85 0.29
N SER A 83 0.19 -17.28 0.07
CA SER A 83 -0.01 -15.87 -0.23
C SER A 83 0.53 -14.99 0.91
N ARG A 84 1.25 -13.93 0.54
CA ARG A 84 1.69 -12.89 1.48
C ARG A 84 0.77 -11.68 1.32
N PRO A 85 -0.18 -11.46 2.25
CA PRO A 85 -0.98 -10.24 2.27
C PRO A 85 -0.04 -9.05 2.47
N THR A 86 -0.41 -7.87 1.98
CA THR A 86 0.35 -6.64 2.24
C THR A 86 -0.20 -5.99 3.51
N HIS A 87 0.67 -5.61 4.43
CA HIS A 87 0.32 -4.88 5.64
C HIS A 87 0.39 -3.38 5.40
N TYR A 88 -0.74 -2.68 5.53
CA TYR A 88 -0.86 -1.24 5.36
C TYR A 88 -0.98 -0.58 6.73
N ASN A 89 -0.12 0.40 6.99
CA ASN A 89 -0.13 1.20 8.20
C ASN A 89 -0.44 2.65 7.83
N VAL A 90 -1.52 3.21 8.36
CA VAL A 90 -1.82 4.64 8.22
C VAL A 90 -1.06 5.38 9.31
N LEU A 91 -0.06 6.17 8.88
CA LEU A 91 0.82 6.90 9.79
C LEU A 91 0.29 8.32 10.08
N LEU A 92 -0.36 8.93 9.10
CA LEU A 92 -0.96 10.26 9.21
C LEU A 92 -2.20 10.34 8.34
N ASP A 93 -3.28 10.92 8.86
CA ASP A 93 -4.45 11.34 8.09
C ASP A 93 -4.89 12.74 8.53
N GLU A 94 -4.67 13.74 7.68
CA GLU A 94 -5.18 15.11 7.85
C GLU A 94 -6.47 15.36 7.08
N ILE A 95 -6.82 14.43 6.18
CA ILE A 95 -8.01 14.51 5.35
C ILE A 95 -9.25 14.24 6.18
N GLY A 96 -9.14 13.39 7.21
CA GLY A 96 -10.21 13.03 8.12
C GLY A 96 -11.07 11.89 7.57
N PHE A 97 -10.47 10.98 6.81
CA PHE A 97 -11.22 9.91 6.19
C PHE A 97 -11.74 8.93 7.26
N PRO A 98 -13.03 8.54 7.20
CA PRO A 98 -13.54 7.42 7.99
C PRO A 98 -12.71 6.16 7.71
N GLN A 99 -12.50 5.31 8.72
CA GLN A 99 -11.68 4.10 8.59
C GLN A 99 -12.13 3.17 7.43
N MET A 100 -13.45 3.11 7.20
CA MET A 100 -14.04 2.41 6.06
C MET A 100 -13.52 2.91 4.72
N ILE A 101 -13.24 4.21 4.60
CA ILE A 101 -12.70 4.82 3.39
C ILE A 101 -11.25 4.40 3.15
N TYR A 102 -10.39 4.17 4.15
CA TYR A 102 -9.02 3.68 3.87
C TYR A 102 -9.00 2.28 3.30
N LYS A 103 -9.82 1.39 3.88
CA LYS A 103 -10.04 0.06 3.30
C LYS A 103 -10.45 0.30 1.87
N SER A 104 -11.45 1.14 1.68
CA SER A 104 -11.98 1.46 0.36
C SER A 104 -11.02 2.22 -0.59
N LEU A 105 -10.01 2.93 -0.13
CA LEU A 105 -9.01 3.53 -1.01
C LEU A 105 -8.02 2.46 -1.46
N CYS A 106 -7.68 1.52 -0.58
CA CYS A 106 -6.86 0.36 -0.91
C CYS A 106 -7.66 -0.77 -1.58
N THR A 107 -8.99 -0.82 -1.43
CA THR A 107 -9.90 -1.90 -1.86
C THR A 107 -11.12 -1.49 -2.67
N HIS A 108 -11.41 -0.21 -2.95
CA HIS A 108 -12.66 0.30 -3.58
C HIS A 108 -12.44 1.41 -4.62
N PHE A 109 -11.19 1.76 -4.97
CA PHE A 109 -10.95 1.93 -6.42
C PHE A 109 -11.38 0.65 -7.19
N LEU A 110 -11.65 -0.47 -6.50
CA LEU A 110 -12.11 -1.80 -6.94
C LEU A 110 -13.64 -1.93 -7.03
N MET A 111 -14.44 -0.92 -6.68
CA MET A 111 -15.91 -1.04 -6.70
C MET A 111 -16.57 0.26 -7.17
N LEU A 112 -16.70 0.39 -8.49
CA LEU A 112 -17.78 1.13 -9.12
C LEU A 112 -18.64 0.11 -9.88
N SER A 113 -19.91 0.05 -9.49
CA SER A 113 -21.06 -0.61 -10.12
C SER A 113 -20.81 -1.87 -10.98
N ASN A 114 -21.43 -2.98 -10.58
CA ASN A 114 -21.91 -4.05 -11.46
C ASN A 114 -20.98 -4.40 -12.66
N ASN A 115 -20.11 -5.39 -12.46
CA ASN A 115 -19.38 -6.12 -13.51
C ASN A 115 -18.15 -5.48 -14.17
N ASN A 116 -17.36 -4.62 -13.51
CA ASN A 116 -15.97 -4.40 -13.97
C ASN A 116 -14.99 -4.04 -12.84
N ILE A 117 -13.97 -4.88 -12.67
CA ILE A 117 -13.01 -4.93 -11.57
C ILE A 117 -11.81 -4.03 -11.91
N CYS A 118 -11.67 -2.83 -11.33
CA CYS A 118 -10.50 -1.95 -11.61
C CYS A 118 -9.86 -1.29 -10.37
N CYS A 119 -9.24 -2.15 -9.56
CA CYS A 119 -8.17 -1.88 -8.59
C CYS A 119 -7.09 -0.84 -8.93
N MET A 120 -6.60 0.02 -8.03
CA MET A 120 -5.22 0.58 -8.16
C MET A 120 -4.14 -0.52 -8.31
N SER A 121 -4.46 -1.78 -8.00
CA SER A 121 -3.68 -2.98 -8.32
C SER A 121 -3.91 -3.56 -9.74
N ASN A 122 -4.98 -3.19 -10.43
CA ASN A 122 -5.25 -3.52 -11.84
C ASN A 122 -4.81 -2.37 -12.79
N SER A 123 -4.60 -1.17 -12.27
CA SER A 123 -4.09 -0.02 -13.04
C SER A 123 -2.61 -0.17 -13.44
N TYR A 124 -1.95 -1.24 -12.99
CA TYR A 124 -0.59 -1.55 -13.39
C TYR A 124 -0.58 -2.08 -14.82
N GLN A 125 -0.31 -1.20 -15.78
CA GLN A 125 -0.41 -1.47 -17.23
C GLN A 125 0.40 -2.69 -17.72
N ARG A 126 1.40 -3.15 -16.97
CA ARG A 126 2.21 -4.34 -17.33
C ARG A 126 1.58 -5.66 -16.89
N SER A 127 0.42 -5.65 -16.24
CA SER A 127 -0.33 -6.84 -15.81
C SER A 127 -1.82 -6.67 -16.07
N THR A 128 -2.47 -7.73 -16.55
CA THR A 128 -3.93 -7.82 -16.64
C THR A 128 -4.57 -8.36 -15.35
N THR A 129 -3.75 -8.64 -14.34
CA THR A 129 -4.16 -9.21 -13.04
C THR A 129 -3.75 -8.31 -11.89
N ALA A 130 -4.53 -8.36 -10.81
CA ALA A 130 -4.26 -7.60 -9.59
C ALA A 130 -2.86 -7.91 -9.05
N ILE A 131 -2.06 -6.88 -8.84
CA ILE A 131 -0.78 -6.98 -8.15
C ILE A 131 -0.94 -6.90 -6.62
N SER A 132 0.04 -7.44 -5.89
CA SER A 132 0.04 -7.54 -4.43
C SER A 132 0.04 -6.21 -3.67
N VAL A 133 0.49 -5.15 -4.32
CA VAL A 133 0.61 -3.78 -3.77
C VAL A 133 -0.06 -2.80 -4.75
N VAL A 134 -0.21 -1.54 -4.37
CA VAL A 134 -0.82 -0.53 -5.27
C VAL A 134 0.14 -0.12 -6.40
N ALA A 135 -0.39 0.21 -7.58
CA ALA A 135 0.41 0.54 -8.77
C ALA A 135 1.49 1.62 -8.56
N PRO A 136 1.25 2.74 -7.84
CA PRO A 136 2.29 3.74 -7.60
C PRO A 136 3.54 3.15 -6.93
N ILE A 137 3.36 2.21 -5.99
CA ILE A 137 4.48 1.54 -5.32
C ILE A 137 5.24 0.67 -6.33
N CYS A 138 4.54 -0.04 -7.21
CA CYS A 138 5.20 -0.82 -8.27
C CYS A 138 5.96 0.06 -9.26
N TYR A 139 5.39 1.19 -9.68
CA TYR A 139 6.10 2.12 -10.57
C TYR A 139 7.34 2.73 -9.90
N ALA A 140 7.26 3.08 -8.62
CA ALA A 140 8.42 3.54 -7.86
C ALA A 140 9.52 2.46 -7.79
N HIS A 141 9.15 1.19 -7.56
CA HIS A 141 10.12 0.09 -7.56
C HIS A 141 10.76 -0.12 -8.94
N LEU A 142 9.99 0.00 -10.02
CA LEU A 142 10.52 -0.07 -11.38
C LEU A 142 11.50 1.07 -11.63
N ALA A 143 11.12 2.32 -11.36
CA ALA A 143 11.98 3.47 -11.54
C ALA A 143 13.30 3.34 -10.75
N ALA A 144 13.23 2.89 -9.49
CA ALA A 144 14.41 2.64 -8.68
C ALA A 144 15.30 1.51 -9.24
N SER A 145 14.69 0.45 -9.79
CA SER A 145 15.42 -0.64 -10.44
C SER A 145 16.14 -0.18 -11.70
N GLU A 146 15.51 0.65 -12.53
CA GLU A 146 16.12 1.21 -13.75
C GLU A 146 17.31 2.09 -13.37
N VAL A 147 17.14 3.04 -12.45
CA VAL A 147 18.25 3.90 -11.97
C VAL A 147 19.38 3.07 -11.38
N GLY A 148 19.06 2.03 -10.61
CA GLY A 148 20.06 1.13 -10.04
C GLY A 148 20.80 0.28 -11.07
N GLN A 149 20.25 0.07 -12.28
CA GLN A 149 21.00 -0.52 -13.38
C GLN A 149 21.99 0.50 -13.97
N PHE A 150 21.54 1.73 -14.22
CA PHE A 150 22.41 2.80 -14.75
C PHE A 150 23.62 3.07 -13.86
N MET A 151 23.44 3.19 -12.54
CA MET A 151 24.58 3.44 -11.63
C MET A 151 25.61 2.31 -11.61
N LYS A 152 25.21 1.05 -11.86
CA LYS A 152 26.14 -0.09 -11.90
C LYS A 152 27.03 -0.13 -13.14
N PHE A 153 26.75 0.68 -14.16
CA PHE A 153 27.60 0.81 -15.35
C PHE A 153 28.68 1.88 -15.19
N GLU A 154 28.62 2.69 -14.12
CA GLU A 154 29.62 3.72 -13.82
C GLU A 154 30.73 3.23 -12.87
N ASP A 155 30.64 1.98 -12.39
CA ASP A 155 31.68 1.24 -11.65
C ASP A 155 32.35 0.17 -12.54
#